data_AF-A0A3S0B539-F1
#
_entry.id   AF-A0A3S0B539-F1
#
_cell.length_a   1.000
_cell.length_b   1.000
_cell.length_c   1.000
_cell.angle_alpha   90.00
_cell.angle_beta   90.00
_cell.angle_gamma   90.00
#
_symmetry.space_group_name_H-M   'P 1'
#
loop_
_entity.id
_entity.type
_entity.pdbx_description
1 polymer ?
#
loop_
_entity_poly.entity_id
_entity_poly.type
_entity_poly.pdbx_seq_one_letter_code
_entity_poly.pdbx_strand_id
1 'polypeptide(L)'
;MLDYDETIIVLKDYARELNNGFIQAKQQDLKNYEAHFASNIILVLHKYKTILLLLNKIHKLDLLDSIESHKDKYLTAMFNSGFTQNQIDLYKTNILEISNFLKDSIKSNDNNSSNEQESNPLRTRMYKITNNIRLLMAQKNHNILANDYVQAFAIAYNIDLLNYDDQEDLLERLLLFKEIWSIQSNKESEVESVKYKFQHEVFNLINTDFKNSIDVTNQIIDLLLTKYITLPSLSDQQIINLYNHLRNYEFNCKNIVTLLDKVHEESRIRYSYNRPSESEYQLLNLFQNLDSLLFHQQKLEFGVINAYFLDKKNFLKHLIILLSEQVDNIRAFSLAKDKVLLSIIQIINSSFPSAESTYNSDKEALNKLTQTLSSFLETTIQKKYSNLDKYTFVTLVEKYQNLFIQIDYLLKNNDSSKLFLKEGLIKIITKEFHLPNLSNSVEKIRLVVLEKIKIREDLIILDLEEIFTKPEITNSVKDLDFKQISMNAEIKTSTEYIQAVLKKIITECSALQLNVLYKLSIESTSITHLQSFIKQEIKLEIKRRSSFVKMIIAILTGQKKEYDQLKNFSKKLHY
;
A
#
# COMPACT_ATOMS: atom_id res chain seq x y z
N MET A 1 -2.09 50.34 -19.88
CA MET A 1 -2.76 49.44 -18.92
C MET A 1 -2.26 48.06 -19.30
N LEU A 2 -1.59 47.33 -18.39
CA LEU A 2 -1.10 45.97 -18.68
C LEU A 2 -2.30 45.06 -18.96
N ASP A 3 -2.14 44.09 -19.87
CA ASP A 3 -3.15 43.04 -20.08
C ASP A 3 -3.34 42.23 -18.79
N TYR A 4 -4.50 41.61 -18.60
CA TYR A 4 -4.80 40.81 -17.41
C TYR A 4 -3.79 39.66 -17.26
N ASP A 5 -3.46 39.00 -18.37
CA ASP A 5 -2.50 37.89 -18.42
C ASP A 5 -1.06 38.37 -18.16
N GLU A 6 -0.66 39.50 -18.74
CA GLU A 6 0.64 40.13 -18.46
C GLU A 6 0.75 40.55 -16.99
N THR A 7 -0.31 41.14 -16.42
CA THR A 7 -0.35 41.55 -15.01
C THR A 7 -0.18 40.36 -14.08
N ILE A 8 -0.78 39.22 -14.42
CA ILE A 8 -0.61 37.97 -13.67
C ILE A 8 0.83 37.46 -13.78
N ILE A 9 1.46 37.49 -14.96
CA ILE A 9 2.87 37.08 -15.15
C ILE A 9 3.80 37.92 -14.29
N VAL A 10 3.63 39.24 -14.28
CA VAL A 10 4.50 40.12 -13.49
C VAL A 10 4.22 39.95 -11.98
N LEU A 11 2.96 39.71 -11.57
CA LEU A 11 2.61 39.37 -10.17
C LEU A 11 3.23 38.05 -9.72
N LYS A 12 3.33 37.06 -10.62
CA LYS A 12 3.99 35.77 -10.39
C LYS A 12 5.48 35.96 -10.12
N ASP A 13 6.17 36.70 -10.98
CA ASP A 13 7.60 36.96 -10.82
C ASP A 13 7.91 37.79 -9.56
N TYR A 14 7.03 38.75 -9.23
CA TYR A 14 7.09 39.51 -7.99
C TYR A 14 7.00 38.61 -6.74
N ALA A 15 6.02 37.70 -6.68
CA ALA A 15 5.84 36.79 -5.55
C ALA A 15 6.99 35.79 -5.41
N ARG A 16 7.48 35.25 -6.53
CA ARG A 16 8.61 34.30 -6.57
C ARG A 16 9.90 34.94 -6.07
N GLU A 17 10.21 36.16 -6.51
CA GLU A 17 11.44 36.85 -6.10
C GLU A 17 11.41 37.27 -4.63
N LEU A 18 10.25 37.65 -4.09
CA LEU A 18 10.08 37.86 -2.65
C LEU A 18 10.38 36.58 -1.85
N ASN A 19 9.86 35.43 -2.31
CA ASN A 19 10.09 34.15 -1.63
C ASN A 19 11.54 33.66 -1.74
N ASN A 20 12.18 33.83 -2.90
CA ASN A 20 13.59 33.49 -3.07
C ASN A 20 14.49 34.38 -2.20
N GLY A 21 14.19 35.69 -2.16
CA GLY A 21 14.89 36.63 -1.30
C GLY A 21 14.74 36.30 0.19
N PHE A 22 13.60 35.72 0.59
CA PHE A 22 13.38 35.20 1.94
C PHE A 22 14.21 33.95 2.24
N ILE A 23 14.18 32.94 1.37
CA ILE A 23 14.94 31.69 1.54
C ILE A 23 16.43 32.01 1.66
N GLN A 24 16.94 32.89 0.80
CA GLN A 24 18.33 33.33 0.83
C GLN A 24 18.68 34.11 2.10
N ALA A 25 17.80 34.99 2.58
CA ALA A 25 18.02 35.72 3.82
C ALA A 25 18.05 34.78 5.05
N LYS A 26 17.20 33.74 5.08
CA LYS A 26 17.16 32.74 6.17
C LYS A 26 18.42 31.88 6.28
N GLN A 27 19.20 31.78 5.22
CA GLN A 27 20.49 31.08 5.23
C GLN A 27 21.60 31.92 5.89
N GLN A 28 21.34 33.20 6.18
CA GLN A 28 22.26 34.10 6.88
C GLN A 28 22.05 34.03 8.39
N ASP A 29 23.10 34.35 9.16
CA ASP A 29 23.01 34.48 10.62
C ASP A 29 21.91 35.48 11.03
N LEU A 30 21.32 35.27 12.21
CA LEU A 30 20.19 36.06 12.74
C LEU A 30 20.44 37.58 12.73
N LYS A 31 21.71 38.00 12.86
CA LYS A 31 22.15 39.41 12.80
C LYS A 31 22.11 40.02 11.40
N ASN A 32 22.27 39.19 10.36
CA ASN A 32 22.35 39.60 8.96
C ASN A 32 21.05 39.34 8.19
N TYR A 33 20.22 38.42 8.69
CA TYR A 33 18.89 38.11 8.16
C TYR A 33 18.07 39.37 7.85
N GLU A 34 17.97 40.30 8.81
CA GLU A 34 17.12 41.50 8.67
C GLU A 34 17.60 42.43 7.56
N ALA A 35 18.92 42.63 7.44
CA ALA A 35 19.51 43.49 6.42
C ALA A 35 19.34 42.90 5.01
N HIS A 36 19.63 41.60 4.85
CA HIS A 36 19.46 40.90 3.57
C HIS A 36 18.00 40.82 3.15
N PHE A 37 17.10 40.55 4.08
CA PHE A 37 15.69 40.47 3.77
C PHE A 37 15.10 41.84 3.38
N ALA A 38 15.42 42.90 4.13
CA ALA A 38 14.98 44.26 3.78
C ALA A 38 15.55 44.74 2.44
N SER A 39 16.81 44.40 2.15
CA SER A 39 17.43 44.66 0.84
C SER A 39 16.63 44.02 -0.30
N ASN A 40 16.29 42.75 -0.13
CA ASN A 40 15.56 41.97 -1.14
C ASN A 40 14.14 42.52 -1.34
N ILE A 41 13.43 42.88 -0.26
CA ILE A 41 12.11 43.50 -0.37
C ILE A 41 12.17 44.79 -1.19
N ILE A 42 13.11 45.70 -0.90
CA ILE A 42 13.23 46.97 -1.64
C ILE A 42 13.62 46.74 -3.09
N LEU A 43 14.55 45.81 -3.35
CA LEU A 43 14.95 45.47 -4.71
C LEU A 43 13.78 44.94 -5.53
N VAL A 44 12.98 44.05 -4.95
CA VAL A 44 11.82 43.45 -5.62
C VAL A 44 10.68 44.45 -5.78
N LEU A 45 10.41 45.31 -4.79
CA LEU A 45 9.46 46.42 -4.92
C LEU A 45 9.86 47.41 -6.03
N HIS A 46 11.16 47.68 -6.17
CA HIS A 46 11.67 48.59 -7.19
C HIS A 46 11.52 48.00 -8.59
N LYS A 47 11.95 46.75 -8.76
CA LYS A 47 11.88 46.01 -10.02
C LYS A 47 10.44 45.90 -10.54
N TYR A 48 9.49 45.69 -9.64
CA TYR A 48 8.07 45.48 -9.98
C TYR A 48 7.18 46.68 -9.60
N LYS A 49 7.75 47.90 -9.53
CA LYS A 49 7.02 49.11 -9.09
C LYS A 49 5.77 49.41 -9.89
N THR A 50 5.70 49.02 -11.16
CA THR A 50 4.52 49.20 -12.04
C THR A 50 3.28 48.47 -11.52
N ILE A 51 3.43 47.32 -10.85
CA ILE A 51 2.32 46.58 -10.23
C ILE A 51 1.72 47.36 -9.07
N LEU A 52 2.52 48.18 -8.36
CA LEU A 52 2.04 48.99 -7.24
C LEU A 52 0.94 49.98 -7.67
N LEU A 53 0.81 50.27 -8.97
CA LEU A 53 -0.29 51.08 -9.50
C LEU A 53 -1.67 50.45 -9.25
N LEU A 54 -1.75 49.12 -9.14
CA LEU A 54 -2.98 48.37 -8.85
C LEU A 54 -3.49 48.53 -7.42
N LEU A 55 -2.62 48.99 -6.51
CA LEU A 55 -3.00 49.30 -5.14
C LEU A 55 -3.90 50.53 -5.09
N ASN A 56 -4.87 50.52 -4.16
CA ASN A 56 -5.66 51.71 -3.88
C ASN A 56 -4.80 52.79 -3.17
N LYS A 57 -5.34 54.01 -3.09
CA LYS A 57 -4.64 55.17 -2.49
C LYS A 57 -4.20 54.92 -1.04
N ILE A 58 -5.07 54.29 -0.24
CA ILE A 58 -4.81 54.01 1.18
C ILE A 58 -3.60 53.07 1.33
N HIS A 59 -3.56 51.97 0.58
CA HIS A 59 -2.47 51.00 0.69
C HIS A 59 -1.15 51.49 0.09
N LYS A 60 -1.20 52.40 -0.90
CA LYS A 60 -0.01 53.12 -1.39
C LYS A 60 0.58 54.01 -0.30
N LEU A 61 -0.25 54.73 0.44
CA LEU A 61 0.17 55.55 1.58
C LEU A 61 0.74 54.68 2.70
N ASP A 62 0.05 53.60 3.08
CA ASP A 62 0.52 52.67 4.11
C ASP A 62 1.90 52.06 3.79
N LEU A 63 2.12 51.68 2.53
CA LEU A 63 3.42 51.15 2.07
C LEU A 63 4.50 52.25 2.09
N LEU A 64 4.17 53.45 1.63
CA LEU A 64 5.09 54.59 1.63
C LEU A 64 5.53 54.95 3.05
N ASP A 65 4.58 55.06 3.98
CA ASP A 65 4.84 55.39 5.39
C ASP A 65 5.74 54.33 6.04
N SER A 66 5.53 53.05 5.71
CA SER A 66 6.35 51.95 6.21
C SER A 66 7.77 52.01 5.67
N ILE A 67 7.96 52.24 4.37
CA ILE A 67 9.28 52.40 3.76
C ILE A 67 10.01 53.60 4.40
N GLU A 68 9.34 54.74 4.54
CA GLU A 68 9.95 55.96 5.08
C GLU A 68 10.31 55.84 6.57
N SER A 69 9.45 55.19 7.36
CA SER A 69 9.66 55.02 8.80
C SER A 69 10.77 54.02 9.15
N HIS A 70 11.09 53.07 8.25
CA HIS A 70 12.00 51.97 8.56
C HIS A 70 13.32 52.01 7.75
N LYS A 71 13.45 52.91 6.76
CA LYS A 71 14.66 53.01 5.91
C LYS A 71 15.95 53.18 6.71
N ASP A 72 15.98 54.05 7.72
CA ASP A 72 17.22 54.39 8.44
C ASP A 72 17.66 53.25 9.37
N LYS A 73 16.68 52.52 9.91
CA LYS A 73 16.92 51.29 10.68
C LYS A 73 17.59 50.22 9.83
N TYR A 74 17.07 49.95 8.63
CA TYR A 74 17.64 48.95 7.74
C TYR A 74 18.95 49.39 7.12
N LEU A 75 19.15 50.68 6.84
CA LEU A 75 20.44 51.22 6.45
C LEU A 75 21.51 50.96 7.52
N THR A 76 21.18 51.22 8.78
CA THR A 76 22.07 50.94 9.91
C THR A 76 22.37 49.44 10.02
N ALA A 77 21.37 48.57 9.84
CA ALA A 77 21.56 47.13 9.81
C ALA A 77 22.49 46.69 8.66
N MET A 78 22.32 47.24 7.45
CA MET A 78 23.19 46.93 6.30
C MET A 78 24.65 47.33 6.54
N PHE A 79 24.91 48.50 7.13
CA PHE A 79 26.27 48.92 7.51
C PHE A 79 26.91 47.93 8.48
N ASN A 80 26.12 47.39 9.42
CA ASN A 80 26.59 46.45 10.43
C ASN A 80 26.72 45.00 9.93
N SER A 81 26.05 44.66 8.82
CA SER A 81 25.98 43.30 8.26
C SER A 81 26.96 43.04 7.10
N GLY A 82 27.94 43.92 6.88
CA GLY A 82 29.02 43.70 5.91
C GLY A 82 28.63 43.94 4.45
N PHE A 83 27.55 44.68 4.18
CA PHE A 83 27.19 45.10 2.82
C PHE A 83 28.26 46.02 2.24
N THR A 84 28.52 45.88 0.94
CA THR A 84 29.41 46.80 0.20
C THR A 84 28.77 48.17 0.04
N GLN A 85 29.58 49.23 -0.04
CA GLN A 85 29.10 50.60 -0.23
C GLN A 85 28.16 50.72 -1.45
N ASN A 86 28.49 50.02 -2.55
CA ASN A 86 27.66 49.98 -3.75
C ASN A 86 26.26 49.40 -3.50
N GLN A 87 26.12 48.37 -2.65
CA GLN A 87 24.82 47.79 -2.31
C GLN A 87 23.99 48.72 -1.43
N ILE A 88 24.65 49.44 -0.50
CA ILE A 88 24.01 50.43 0.35
C ILE A 88 23.50 51.61 -0.48
N ASP A 89 24.30 52.08 -1.44
CA ASP A 89 23.92 53.17 -2.33
C ASP A 89 22.81 52.77 -3.30
N LEU A 90 22.82 51.52 -3.78
CA LEU A 90 21.72 50.94 -4.55
C LEU A 90 20.42 50.89 -3.74
N TYR A 91 20.49 50.45 -2.49
CA TYR A 91 19.32 50.40 -1.59
C TYR A 91 18.72 51.80 -1.36
N LYS A 92 19.56 52.81 -1.09
CA LYS A 92 19.13 54.21 -0.94
C LYS A 92 18.45 54.73 -2.20
N THR A 93 19.04 54.45 -3.37
CA THR A 93 18.52 54.88 -4.67
C THR A 93 17.15 54.24 -4.93
N ASN A 94 17.03 52.93 -4.70
CA ASN A 94 15.78 52.20 -4.90
C ASN A 94 14.66 52.68 -3.96
N ILE A 95 14.97 52.99 -2.69
CA ILE A 95 14.01 53.60 -1.77
C ILE A 95 13.51 54.93 -2.31
N LEU A 96 14.42 55.81 -2.71
CA LEU A 96 14.06 57.14 -3.20
C LEU A 96 13.18 57.06 -4.46
N GLU A 97 13.53 56.16 -5.38
CA GLU A 97 12.74 55.93 -6.59
C GLU A 97 11.35 55.34 -6.32
N ILE A 98 11.23 54.34 -5.42
CA ILE A 98 9.91 53.78 -5.05
C ILE A 98 9.07 54.84 -4.33
N SER A 99 9.66 55.59 -3.38
CA SER A 99 8.94 56.61 -2.63
C SER A 99 8.43 57.72 -3.53
N ASN A 100 9.24 58.19 -4.48
CA ASN A 100 8.81 59.18 -5.49
C ASN A 100 7.72 58.60 -6.39
N PHE A 101 7.89 57.37 -6.88
CA PHE A 101 6.88 56.69 -7.70
C PHE A 101 5.53 56.56 -6.98
N LEU A 102 5.53 56.16 -5.71
CA LEU A 102 4.32 56.08 -4.90
C LEU A 102 3.67 57.46 -4.71
N LYS A 103 4.46 58.48 -4.35
CA LYS A 103 3.98 59.87 -4.19
C LYS A 103 3.33 60.42 -5.47
N ASP A 104 3.96 60.20 -6.61
CA ASP A 104 3.45 60.65 -7.92
C ASP A 104 2.19 59.88 -8.33
N SER A 105 2.15 58.57 -8.06
CA SER A 105 0.96 57.74 -8.30
C SER A 105 -0.23 58.09 -7.40
N ILE A 106 0.02 58.63 -6.20
CA ILE A 106 -1.01 59.10 -5.27
C ILE A 106 -1.58 60.43 -5.74
N LYS A 107 -0.73 61.36 -6.22
CA LYS A 107 -1.14 62.68 -6.73
C LYS A 107 -1.89 62.61 -8.06
N SER A 108 -1.54 61.67 -8.93
CA SER A 108 -2.17 61.49 -10.24
C SER A 108 -3.55 60.81 -10.19
N ASN A 109 -3.92 60.18 -9.07
CA ASN A 109 -5.18 59.45 -8.90
C ASN A 109 -6.34 60.28 -8.32
N ASP A 110 -6.20 61.60 -8.14
CA ASP A 110 -7.26 62.45 -7.56
C ASP A 110 -8.43 62.77 -8.53
N ASN A 111 -8.39 62.33 -9.79
CA ASN A 111 -9.44 62.63 -10.78
C ASN A 111 -10.29 61.45 -11.25
N ASN A 112 -10.09 60.23 -10.75
CA ASN A 112 -10.99 59.11 -11.07
C ASN A 112 -11.71 58.62 -9.82
N SER A 113 -13.00 58.93 -9.81
CA SER A 113 -14.03 58.56 -8.86
C SER A 113 -13.83 57.18 -8.22
N SER A 114 -13.76 57.21 -6.90
CA SER A 114 -14.35 56.24 -5.99
C SER A 114 -15.69 55.72 -6.52
N ASN A 115 -15.70 54.49 -7.07
CA ASN A 115 -16.79 53.49 -7.04
C ASN A 115 -16.75 52.48 -8.20
N GLU A 116 -15.60 51.84 -8.45
CA GLU A 116 -15.58 50.62 -9.26
C GLU A 116 -14.96 49.44 -8.49
N GLN A 117 -15.89 48.70 -7.88
CA GLN A 117 -15.92 47.27 -7.53
C GLN A 117 -14.71 46.69 -6.77
N GLU A 118 -14.97 46.43 -5.49
CA GLU A 118 -14.21 45.60 -4.54
C GLU A 118 -14.10 44.10 -4.92
N SER A 119 -14.31 43.70 -6.18
CA SER A 119 -14.28 42.28 -6.57
C SER A 119 -13.23 41.93 -7.63
N ASN A 120 -12.15 42.71 -7.78
CA ASN A 120 -11.02 42.29 -8.61
C ASN A 120 -10.06 41.40 -7.78
N PRO A 121 -9.98 40.09 -8.06
CA PRO A 121 -9.15 39.15 -7.29
C PRO A 121 -7.67 39.54 -7.28
N LEU A 122 -7.18 40.19 -8.35
CA LEU A 122 -5.79 40.65 -8.46
C LEU A 122 -5.51 41.80 -7.49
N ARG A 123 -6.45 42.74 -7.32
CA ARG A 123 -6.30 43.84 -6.35
C ARG A 123 -6.29 43.31 -4.92
N THR A 124 -7.16 42.36 -4.60
CA THR A 124 -7.20 41.72 -3.27
C THR A 124 -5.93 40.92 -2.99
N ARG A 125 -5.44 40.16 -3.98
CA ARG A 125 -4.17 39.40 -3.89
C ARG A 125 -2.99 40.36 -3.69
N MET A 126 -2.90 41.45 -4.46
CA MET A 126 -1.82 42.44 -4.35
C MET A 126 -1.85 43.21 -3.02
N TYR A 127 -3.03 43.57 -2.53
CA TYR A 127 -3.20 44.16 -1.20
C TYR A 127 -2.64 43.25 -0.10
N LYS A 128 -3.01 41.96 -0.11
CA LYS A 128 -2.55 40.99 0.89
C LYS A 128 -1.02 40.90 0.93
N ILE A 129 -0.36 40.76 -0.22
CA ILE A 129 1.11 40.75 -0.29
C ILE A 129 1.70 42.04 0.26
N THR A 130 1.18 43.19 -0.19
CA THR A 130 1.74 44.50 0.15
C THR A 130 1.58 44.79 1.63
N ASN A 131 0.44 44.45 2.22
CA ASN A 131 0.21 44.57 3.64
C ASN A 131 1.13 43.65 4.45
N ASN A 132 1.43 42.44 3.95
CA ASN A 132 2.40 41.56 4.60
C ASN A 132 3.82 42.11 4.49
N ILE A 133 4.23 42.62 3.33
CA ILE A 133 5.52 43.32 3.17
C ILE A 133 5.62 44.50 4.15
N ARG A 134 4.56 45.27 4.30
CA ARG A 134 4.47 46.36 5.28
C ARG A 134 4.69 45.85 6.71
N LEU A 135 4.01 44.77 7.09
CA LEU A 135 4.15 44.17 8.43
C LEU A 135 5.55 43.62 8.68
N LEU A 136 6.21 43.09 7.64
CA LEU A 136 7.57 42.58 7.68
C LEU A 136 8.59 43.72 7.77
N MET A 137 8.42 44.78 6.98
CA MET A 137 9.20 46.02 7.06
C MET A 137 9.08 46.68 8.43
N ALA A 138 7.90 46.60 9.06
CA ALA A 138 7.67 47.16 10.39
C ALA A 138 8.38 46.41 11.55
N GLN A 139 9.14 45.34 11.25
CA GLN A 139 9.75 44.43 12.24
C GLN A 139 8.81 44.07 13.40
N LYS A 140 7.60 43.60 13.10
CA LYS A 140 6.99 42.65 14.03
C LYS A 140 7.71 41.31 13.85
N ASN A 141 8.95 41.22 14.32
CA ASN A 141 9.80 40.02 14.27
C ASN A 141 9.16 38.78 14.95
N HIS A 142 8.01 38.97 15.62
CA HIS A 142 7.21 37.92 16.24
C HIS A 142 5.91 37.60 15.50
N ASN A 143 5.62 38.22 14.36
CA ASN A 143 4.42 37.90 13.58
C ASN A 143 4.71 36.75 12.62
N ILE A 144 4.87 35.56 13.18
CA ILE A 144 5.02 34.28 12.46
C ILE A 144 3.95 34.18 11.35
N LEU A 145 2.73 34.65 11.61
CA LEU A 145 1.64 34.69 10.64
C LEU A 145 1.96 35.52 9.39
N ALA A 146 2.57 36.70 9.53
CA ALA A 146 2.91 37.55 8.37
C ALA A 146 3.96 36.87 7.46
N ASN A 147 4.89 36.11 8.05
CA ASN A 147 5.85 35.30 7.31
C ASN A 147 5.15 34.14 6.59
N ASP A 148 4.33 33.38 7.31
CA ASP A 148 3.59 32.24 6.77
C ASP A 148 2.67 32.66 5.61
N TYR A 149 2.08 33.86 5.66
CA TYR A 149 1.24 34.37 4.57
C TYR A 149 2.02 34.75 3.32
N VAL A 150 3.26 35.24 3.42
CA VAL A 150 4.09 35.51 2.23
C VAL A 150 4.52 34.20 1.57
N GLN A 151 4.89 33.20 2.37
CA GLN A 151 5.22 31.87 1.86
C GLN A 151 3.99 31.18 1.27
N ALA A 152 2.86 31.15 1.98
CA ALA A 152 1.60 30.58 1.50
C ALA A 152 1.11 31.27 0.22
N PHE A 153 1.34 32.58 0.08
CA PHE A 153 1.02 33.31 -1.13
C PHE A 153 1.91 32.90 -2.31
N ALA A 154 3.22 32.81 -2.11
CA ALA A 154 4.16 32.36 -3.14
C ALA A 154 3.92 30.90 -3.54
N ILE A 155 3.60 30.04 -2.58
CA ILE A 155 3.20 28.65 -2.81
C ILE A 155 1.91 28.62 -3.62
N ALA A 156 0.84 29.28 -3.18
CA ALA A 156 -0.45 29.31 -3.87
C ALA A 156 -0.34 29.79 -5.33
N TYR A 157 0.48 30.80 -5.61
CA TYR A 157 0.71 31.28 -6.98
C TYR A 157 1.53 30.32 -7.85
N ASN A 158 2.43 29.54 -7.25
CA ASN A 158 3.18 28.49 -7.95
C ASN A 158 2.33 27.23 -8.18
N ILE A 159 1.34 26.95 -7.34
CA ILE A 159 0.35 25.88 -7.56
C ILE A 159 -0.53 26.24 -8.76
N ASP A 160 -1.05 27.47 -8.83
CA ASP A 160 -1.83 27.99 -9.97
C ASP A 160 -1.06 27.96 -11.32
N LEU A 161 0.25 27.69 -11.31
CA LEU A 161 1.15 27.60 -12.48
C LEU A 161 1.44 26.17 -12.95
N LEU A 162 1.18 25.18 -12.11
CA LEU A 162 1.23 23.79 -12.51
C LEU A 162 0.13 23.53 -13.54
N ASN A 163 0.36 22.63 -14.50
CA ASN A 163 -0.74 22.18 -15.36
C ASN A 163 -1.79 21.45 -14.50
N TYR A 164 -2.99 21.22 -15.03
CA TYR A 164 -4.07 20.61 -14.27
C TYR A 164 -3.66 19.28 -13.62
N ASP A 165 -2.92 18.45 -14.36
CA ASP A 165 -2.48 17.13 -13.89
C ASP A 165 -1.46 17.26 -12.72
N ASP A 166 -0.52 18.20 -12.82
CA ASP A 166 0.46 18.50 -11.78
C ASP A 166 -0.19 19.16 -10.54
N GLN A 167 -1.26 19.95 -10.72
CA GLN A 167 -2.06 20.50 -9.62
C GLN A 167 -2.84 19.43 -8.89
N GLU A 168 -3.46 18.50 -9.63
CA GLU A 168 -4.12 17.32 -9.04
C GLU A 168 -3.11 16.46 -8.28
N ASP A 169 -1.95 16.14 -8.85
CA ASP A 169 -0.91 15.36 -8.17
C ASP A 169 -0.43 16.05 -6.88
N LEU A 170 -0.17 17.36 -6.93
CA LEU A 170 0.24 18.11 -5.75
C LEU A 170 -0.87 18.18 -4.70
N LEU A 171 -2.12 18.37 -5.10
CA LEU A 171 -3.26 18.37 -4.19
C LEU A 171 -3.42 17.02 -3.50
N GLU A 172 -3.35 15.93 -4.26
CA GLU A 172 -3.46 14.57 -3.74
C GLU A 172 -2.31 14.26 -2.77
N ARG A 173 -1.08 14.67 -3.09
CA ARG A 173 0.05 14.59 -2.16
C ARG A 173 -0.22 15.39 -0.89
N LEU A 174 -0.60 16.66 -1.00
CA LEU A 174 -0.88 17.52 0.17
C LEU A 174 -2.02 16.97 1.04
N LEU A 175 -3.03 16.34 0.44
CA LEU A 175 -4.09 15.63 1.16
C LEU A 175 -3.53 14.40 1.87
N LEU A 176 -2.69 13.59 1.23
CA LEU A 176 -1.99 12.47 1.88
C LEU A 176 -1.14 12.97 3.06
N PHE A 177 -0.36 14.04 2.88
CA PHE A 177 0.40 14.69 3.95
C PHE A 177 -0.51 15.14 5.10
N LYS A 178 -1.64 15.78 4.79
CA LYS A 178 -2.61 16.24 5.79
C LYS A 178 -3.19 15.07 6.59
N GLU A 179 -3.60 13.99 5.92
CA GLU A 179 -4.12 12.80 6.58
C GLU A 179 -3.06 12.17 7.49
N ILE A 180 -1.80 12.09 7.03
CA ILE A 180 -0.67 11.57 7.82
C ILE A 180 -0.36 12.47 9.03
N TRP A 181 -0.40 13.79 8.84
CA TRP A 181 -0.17 14.77 9.90
C TRP A 181 -1.28 14.76 10.97
N SER A 182 -2.47 14.26 10.62
CA SER A 182 -3.60 14.08 11.54
C SER A 182 -3.47 12.83 12.40
N ILE A 183 -2.51 11.94 12.12
CA ILE A 183 -2.27 10.71 12.88
C ILE A 183 -1.63 11.08 14.22
N GLN A 184 -2.43 11.13 15.29
CA GLN A 184 -1.97 11.22 16.67
C GLN A 184 -2.15 9.85 17.34
N SER A 185 -1.04 9.20 17.68
CA SER A 185 -1.08 7.99 18.51
C SER A 185 -1.13 8.39 19.99
N ASN A 186 -2.18 7.99 20.69
CA ASN A 186 -2.25 8.13 22.16
C ASN A 186 -1.27 7.22 22.90
N LYS A 187 -0.58 6.29 22.20
CA LYS A 187 0.31 5.28 22.78
C LYS A 187 1.80 5.58 22.58
N GLU A 188 2.16 6.49 21.68
CA GLU A 188 3.55 6.82 21.40
C GLU A 188 3.95 8.06 22.21
N SER A 189 5.11 8.00 22.87
CA SER A 189 5.76 9.20 23.37
C SER A 189 5.96 10.18 22.20
N GLU A 190 5.94 11.49 22.47
CA GLU A 190 6.04 12.51 21.40
C GLU A 190 7.22 12.24 20.44
N VAL A 191 8.31 11.63 20.92
CA VAL A 191 9.55 11.26 20.20
C VAL A 191 9.39 10.04 19.26
N GLU A 192 8.41 9.17 19.49
CA GLU A 192 8.16 8.01 18.62
C GLU A 192 6.96 8.19 17.68
N SER A 193 6.21 9.29 17.83
CA SER A 193 5.03 9.57 17.03
C SER A 193 5.35 9.64 15.54
N VAL A 194 4.40 9.21 14.69
CA VAL A 194 4.47 9.35 13.23
C VAL A 194 4.79 10.78 12.84
N LYS A 195 4.12 11.77 13.46
CA LYS A 195 4.36 13.19 13.25
C LYS A 195 5.80 13.59 13.56
N TYR A 196 6.37 13.13 14.67
CA TYR A 196 7.74 13.44 15.05
C TYR A 196 8.77 12.79 14.12
N LYS A 197 8.62 11.49 13.83
CA LYS A 197 9.50 10.78 12.89
C LYS A 197 9.42 11.38 11.50
N PHE A 198 8.24 11.77 11.05
CA PHE A 198 8.07 12.49 9.79
C PHE A 198 8.77 13.86 9.80
N GLN A 199 8.54 14.66 10.85
CA GLN A 199 9.16 15.98 11.02
C GLN A 199 10.69 15.93 11.15
N HIS A 200 11.26 14.82 11.62
CA HIS A 200 12.70 14.71 11.83
C HIS A 200 13.44 13.84 10.81
N GLU A 201 12.83 12.79 10.26
CA GLU A 201 13.47 11.90 9.28
C GLU A 201 13.18 12.39 7.86
N VAL A 202 11.91 12.59 7.49
CA VAL A 202 11.51 13.01 6.13
C VAL A 202 11.85 14.47 5.87
N PHE A 203 11.61 15.37 6.84
CA PHE A 203 11.93 16.79 6.66
C PHE A 203 13.44 17.03 6.52
N ASN A 204 14.27 16.27 7.24
CA ASN A 204 15.72 16.33 7.10
C ASN A 204 16.19 15.79 5.73
N LEU A 205 15.54 14.74 5.22
CA LEU A 205 15.80 14.19 3.88
C LEU A 205 15.35 15.12 2.74
N ILE A 206 14.18 15.75 2.87
CA ILE A 206 13.69 16.80 1.95
C ILE A 206 14.71 17.94 1.88
N ASN A 207 15.29 18.33 3.02
CA ASN A 207 16.31 19.38 3.07
C ASN A 207 17.65 18.98 2.42
N THR A 208 17.96 17.67 2.31
CA THR A 208 19.23 17.20 1.74
C THR A 208 19.17 16.87 0.25
N ASP A 209 18.03 16.44 -0.29
CA ASP A 209 17.91 16.02 -1.70
C ASP A 209 16.59 16.49 -2.35
N PHE A 210 16.51 17.80 -2.65
CA PHE A 210 15.36 18.42 -3.33
C PHE A 210 15.14 17.97 -4.80
N LYS A 211 15.96 17.06 -5.35
CA LYS A 211 15.95 16.76 -6.79
C LYS A 211 14.95 15.69 -7.23
N ASN A 212 14.38 14.87 -6.35
CA ASN A 212 13.48 13.76 -6.73
C ASN A 212 12.17 13.76 -5.92
N SER A 213 11.10 14.38 -6.46
CA SER A 213 9.77 14.41 -5.83
C SER A 213 9.10 13.03 -5.69
N ILE A 214 9.49 12.04 -6.49
CA ILE A 214 8.98 10.66 -6.42
C ILE A 214 9.47 9.93 -5.16
N ASP A 215 10.65 10.29 -4.66
CA ASP A 215 11.28 9.64 -3.51
C ASP A 215 10.54 9.95 -2.20
N VAL A 216 10.05 11.19 -2.05
CA VAL A 216 9.34 11.63 -0.84
C VAL A 216 8.02 10.85 -0.65
N THR A 217 7.17 10.72 -1.66
CA THR A 217 5.91 9.96 -1.52
C THR A 217 6.18 8.50 -1.17
N ASN A 218 7.19 7.88 -1.77
CA ASN A 218 7.58 6.51 -1.47
C ASN A 218 8.09 6.36 -0.04
N GLN A 219 8.93 7.29 0.45
CA GLN A 219 9.43 7.29 1.83
C GLN A 219 8.33 7.50 2.87
N ILE A 220 7.33 8.31 2.53
CA ILE A 220 6.15 8.53 3.37
C ILE A 220 5.32 7.26 3.48
N ILE A 221 5.08 6.60 2.35
CA ILE A 221 4.40 5.31 2.32
C ILE A 221 5.24 4.26 3.07
N ASP A 222 6.56 4.26 2.90
CA ASP A 222 7.45 3.36 3.62
C ASP A 222 7.35 3.61 5.13
N LEU A 223 7.24 4.85 5.61
CA LEU A 223 6.99 5.12 7.04
C LEU A 223 5.65 4.56 7.52
N LEU A 224 4.60 4.63 6.70
CA LEU A 224 3.29 4.01 7.01
C LEU A 224 3.35 2.48 6.98
N LEU A 225 4.23 1.89 6.16
CA LEU A 225 4.37 0.45 5.96
C LEU A 225 5.37 -0.22 6.92
N THR A 226 6.49 0.42 7.23
CA THR A 226 7.65 -0.19 7.91
C THR A 226 7.52 -0.20 9.43
N LYS A 227 6.65 0.63 10.02
CA LYS A 227 6.33 0.56 11.45
C LYS A 227 4.93 -0.02 11.61
N TYR A 228 4.85 -1.30 11.97
CA TYR A 228 3.65 -2.07 12.33
C TYR A 228 2.72 -1.41 13.38
N ILE A 229 3.07 -0.21 13.87
CA ILE A 229 2.41 0.54 14.93
C ILE A 229 1.49 1.63 14.37
N THR A 230 1.67 2.07 13.11
CA THR A 230 0.94 3.23 12.59
C THR A 230 -0.51 2.93 12.17
N LEU A 231 -0.76 1.99 11.25
CA LEU A 231 -2.12 1.66 10.79
C LEU A 231 -3.06 1.19 11.93
N PRO A 232 -2.61 0.33 12.87
CA PRO A 232 -3.43 -0.06 14.02
C PRO A 232 -3.83 1.08 14.95
N SER A 233 -3.09 2.20 14.92
CA SER A 233 -3.33 3.39 15.74
C SER A 233 -4.33 4.37 15.11
N LEU A 234 -4.62 4.24 13.82
CA LEU A 234 -5.56 5.11 13.11
C LEU A 234 -6.98 4.90 13.59
N SER A 235 -7.78 5.96 13.61
CA SER A 235 -9.24 5.85 13.71
C SER A 235 -9.83 5.27 12.43
N ASP A 236 -11.01 4.65 12.51
CA ASP A 236 -11.70 4.10 11.33
C ASP A 236 -11.94 5.18 10.26
N GLN A 237 -12.29 6.40 10.67
CA GLN A 237 -12.50 7.52 9.75
C GLN A 237 -11.23 7.87 8.97
N GLN A 238 -10.07 7.83 9.62
CA GLN A 238 -8.78 8.08 8.96
C GLN A 238 -8.46 6.96 7.95
N ILE A 239 -8.78 5.71 8.27
CA ILE A 239 -8.61 4.58 7.34
C ILE A 239 -9.54 4.73 6.13
N ILE A 240 -10.81 5.08 6.36
CA ILE A 240 -11.81 5.34 5.30
C ILE A 240 -11.32 6.46 4.38
N ASN A 241 -10.86 7.57 4.95
CA ASN A 241 -10.33 8.68 4.19
C ASN A 241 -9.11 8.24 3.37
N LEU A 242 -8.13 7.61 4.00
CA LEU A 242 -6.91 7.12 3.33
C LEU A 242 -7.24 6.21 2.15
N TYR A 243 -8.17 5.26 2.33
CA TYR A 243 -8.64 4.39 1.25
C TYR A 243 -9.29 5.17 0.11
N ASN A 244 -10.25 6.05 0.42
CA ASN A 244 -11.03 6.78 -0.58
C ASN A 244 -10.16 7.69 -1.46
N HIS A 245 -9.06 8.23 -0.91
CA HIS A 245 -8.11 9.04 -1.66
C HIS A 245 -7.19 8.17 -2.53
N LEU A 246 -6.70 7.05 -2.00
CA LEU A 246 -5.68 6.24 -2.70
C LEU A 246 -6.24 5.23 -3.70
N ARG A 247 -7.49 4.77 -3.54
CA ARG A 247 -8.06 3.65 -4.36
C ARG A 247 -8.10 3.89 -5.87
N ASN A 248 -7.99 5.16 -6.31
CA ASN A 248 -7.99 5.54 -7.72
C ASN A 248 -6.67 6.20 -8.16
N TYR A 249 -5.74 6.45 -7.24
CA TYR A 249 -4.46 7.10 -7.49
C TYR A 249 -3.55 6.24 -8.40
N GLU A 250 -2.54 6.83 -9.05
CA GLU A 250 -1.69 6.16 -10.04
C GLU A 250 -1.06 4.84 -9.55
N PHE A 251 -1.56 3.72 -10.08
CA PHE A 251 -1.14 2.34 -9.78
C PHE A 251 0.26 1.96 -10.31
N ASN A 252 0.93 2.86 -11.03
CA ASN A 252 2.33 2.67 -11.39
C ASN A 252 3.24 2.70 -10.14
N CYS A 253 2.74 3.21 -9.01
CA CYS A 253 3.43 3.20 -7.73
C CYS A 253 3.10 1.94 -6.90
N LYS A 254 4.01 0.95 -6.90
CA LYS A 254 3.88 -0.30 -6.12
C LYS A 254 3.67 -0.07 -4.61
N ASN A 255 4.21 1.02 -4.09
CA ASN A 255 4.10 1.35 -2.66
C ASN A 255 2.65 1.68 -2.27
N ILE A 256 1.89 2.34 -3.15
CA ILE A 256 0.48 2.68 -2.90
C ILE A 256 -0.39 1.43 -2.87
N VAL A 257 -0.16 0.49 -3.80
CA VAL A 257 -0.84 -0.81 -3.80
C VAL A 257 -0.55 -1.56 -2.50
N THR A 258 0.72 -1.58 -2.08
CA THR A 258 1.14 -2.22 -0.82
C THR A 258 0.48 -1.58 0.40
N LEU A 259 0.32 -0.25 0.41
CA LEU A 259 -0.38 0.47 1.48
C LEU A 259 -1.88 0.16 1.49
N LEU A 260 -2.52 0.10 0.32
CA LEU A 260 -3.93 -0.26 0.19
C LEU A 260 -4.19 -1.72 0.62
N ASP A 261 -3.29 -2.64 0.30
CA ASP A 261 -3.32 -4.02 0.80
C ASP A 261 -3.27 -4.04 2.33
N LYS A 262 -2.37 -3.25 2.94
CA LYS A 262 -2.25 -3.14 4.40
C LYS A 262 -3.46 -2.48 5.05
N VAL A 263 -4.03 -1.46 4.41
CA VAL A 263 -5.29 -0.82 4.82
C VAL A 263 -6.44 -1.81 4.79
N HIS A 264 -6.53 -2.64 3.74
CA HIS A 264 -7.54 -3.69 3.63
C HIS A 264 -7.35 -4.76 4.72
N GLU A 265 -6.12 -5.23 4.97
CA GLU A 265 -5.80 -6.17 6.05
C GLU A 265 -6.24 -5.64 7.42
N GLU A 266 -5.89 -4.39 7.75
CA GLU A 266 -6.27 -3.77 9.02
C GLU A 266 -7.78 -3.54 9.12
N SER A 267 -8.43 -3.14 8.03
CA SER A 267 -9.89 -2.98 8.00
C SER A 267 -10.61 -4.29 8.31
N ARG A 268 -10.16 -5.39 7.68
CA ARG A 268 -10.68 -6.74 7.93
C ARG A 268 -10.61 -7.12 9.40
N ILE A 269 -9.53 -6.80 10.09
CA ILE A 269 -9.37 -7.09 11.51
C ILE A 269 -10.44 -6.38 12.34
N ARG A 270 -10.74 -5.11 12.03
CA ARG A 270 -11.70 -4.28 12.77
C ARG A 270 -13.14 -4.76 12.57
N TYR A 271 -13.58 -4.94 11.33
CA TYR A 271 -14.96 -5.38 11.06
C TYR A 271 -15.18 -6.90 11.18
N SER A 272 -14.14 -7.71 11.44
CA SER A 272 -14.32 -9.13 11.80
C SER A 272 -14.90 -9.34 13.19
N TYR A 273 -15.20 -8.26 13.91
CA TYR A 273 -15.84 -8.29 15.21
C TYR A 273 -17.31 -8.71 15.12
N ASN A 274 -17.79 -9.54 16.06
CA ASN A 274 -19.17 -10.08 16.04
C ASN A 274 -20.27 -9.00 16.13
N ARG A 275 -19.94 -7.77 16.54
CA ARG A 275 -20.85 -6.62 16.56
C ARG A 275 -20.10 -5.35 16.11
N PRO A 276 -19.91 -5.14 14.80
CA PRO A 276 -19.20 -3.97 14.30
C PRO A 276 -19.91 -2.69 14.75
N SER A 277 -19.12 -1.66 15.04
CA SER A 277 -19.58 -0.27 15.15
C SER A 277 -20.00 0.27 13.77
N GLU A 278 -20.68 1.42 13.73
CA GLU A 278 -21.13 2.03 12.46
C GLU A 278 -19.97 2.31 11.50
N SER A 279 -18.82 2.78 12.00
CA SER A 279 -17.62 3.02 11.19
C SER A 279 -16.99 1.72 10.69
N GLU A 280 -17.02 0.65 11.47
CA GLU A 280 -16.58 -0.68 11.04
C GLU A 280 -17.50 -1.27 9.97
N TYR A 281 -18.81 -1.01 10.03
CA TYR A 281 -19.74 -1.36 8.94
C TYR A 281 -19.45 -0.59 7.64
N GLN A 282 -19.05 0.67 7.74
CA GLN A 282 -18.63 1.43 6.56
C GLN A 282 -17.36 0.83 5.94
N LEU A 283 -16.38 0.46 6.76
CA LEU A 283 -15.18 -0.26 6.28
C LEU A 283 -15.54 -1.58 5.60
N LEU A 284 -16.44 -2.38 6.20
CA LEU A 284 -16.93 -3.61 5.59
C LEU A 284 -17.57 -3.33 4.23
N ASN A 285 -18.45 -2.34 4.12
CA ASN A 285 -19.13 -2.01 2.87
C ASN A 285 -18.17 -1.58 1.76
N LEU A 286 -17.08 -0.88 2.10
CA LEU A 286 -16.04 -0.49 1.13
C LEU A 286 -15.34 -1.73 0.53
N PHE A 287 -15.03 -2.72 1.36
CA PHE A 287 -14.25 -3.90 0.95
C PHE A 287 -15.08 -5.15 0.65
N GLN A 288 -16.41 -5.12 0.82
CA GLN A 288 -17.27 -6.29 0.66
C GLN A 288 -17.15 -6.95 -0.72
N ASN A 289 -17.10 -6.12 -1.78
CA ASN A 289 -16.93 -6.62 -3.14
C ASN A 289 -15.56 -7.27 -3.34
N LEU A 290 -14.50 -6.62 -2.85
CA LEU A 290 -13.13 -7.15 -2.90
C LEU A 290 -13.03 -8.48 -2.14
N ASP A 291 -13.51 -8.53 -0.90
CA ASP A 291 -13.49 -9.74 -0.05
C ASP A 291 -14.24 -10.90 -0.69
N SER A 292 -15.42 -10.64 -1.26
CA SER A 292 -16.22 -11.66 -1.96
C SER A 292 -15.48 -12.21 -3.19
N LEU A 293 -14.88 -11.34 -4.00
CA LEU A 293 -14.17 -11.76 -5.21
C LEU A 293 -12.83 -12.43 -4.89
N LEU A 294 -12.12 -11.96 -3.86
CA LEU A 294 -10.92 -12.63 -3.35
C LEU A 294 -11.25 -14.01 -2.78
N PHE A 295 -12.39 -14.19 -2.11
CA PHE A 295 -12.82 -15.51 -1.66
C PHE A 295 -12.98 -16.48 -2.83
N HIS A 296 -13.57 -16.05 -3.94
CA HIS A 296 -13.70 -16.87 -5.14
C HIS A 296 -12.34 -17.20 -5.78
N GLN A 297 -11.44 -16.22 -5.89
CA GLN A 297 -10.07 -16.43 -6.37
C GLN A 297 -9.29 -17.40 -5.47
N GLN A 298 -9.38 -17.23 -4.14
CA GLN A 298 -8.74 -18.14 -3.18
C GLN A 298 -9.32 -19.55 -3.24
N LYS A 299 -10.63 -19.69 -3.44
CA LYS A 299 -11.26 -21.01 -3.64
C LYS A 299 -10.69 -21.71 -4.87
N LEU A 300 -10.45 -20.99 -5.96
CA LEU A 300 -9.79 -21.52 -7.15
C LEU A 300 -8.35 -21.94 -6.86
N GLU A 301 -7.56 -21.08 -6.22
CA GLU A 301 -6.18 -21.37 -5.81
C GLU A 301 -6.11 -22.64 -4.97
N PHE A 302 -6.95 -22.76 -3.95
CA PHE A 302 -6.97 -23.93 -3.07
C PHE A 302 -7.50 -25.17 -3.77
N GLY A 303 -8.48 -25.04 -4.66
CA GLY A 303 -8.98 -26.13 -5.47
C GLY A 303 -7.89 -26.72 -6.37
N VAL A 304 -7.09 -25.87 -7.02
CA VAL A 304 -5.96 -26.28 -7.86
C VAL A 304 -4.93 -27.05 -7.03
N ILE A 305 -4.56 -26.51 -5.87
CA ILE A 305 -3.57 -27.14 -4.99
C ILE A 305 -4.06 -28.48 -4.45
N ASN A 306 -5.30 -28.53 -3.97
CA ASN A 306 -5.91 -29.77 -3.50
C ASN A 306 -5.99 -30.81 -4.61
N ALA A 307 -6.43 -30.43 -5.81
CA ALA A 307 -6.47 -31.34 -6.95
C ALA A 307 -5.07 -31.87 -7.28
N TYR A 308 -4.04 -31.02 -7.23
CA TYR A 308 -2.66 -31.42 -7.52
C TYR A 308 -2.09 -32.38 -6.47
N PHE A 309 -2.34 -32.13 -5.18
CA PHE A 309 -1.85 -32.99 -4.09
C PHE A 309 -2.65 -34.29 -3.94
N LEU A 310 -3.98 -34.21 -4.03
CA LEU A 310 -4.85 -35.33 -3.67
C LEU A 310 -5.10 -36.29 -4.83
N ASP A 311 -5.21 -35.78 -6.06
CA ASP A 311 -5.48 -36.58 -7.25
C ASP A 311 -4.72 -36.08 -8.49
N LYS A 312 -3.38 -36.16 -8.39
CA LYS A 312 -2.47 -35.73 -9.47
C LYS A 312 -2.78 -36.40 -10.82
N LYS A 313 -3.28 -37.64 -10.82
CA LYS A 313 -3.61 -38.38 -12.05
C LYS A 313 -4.76 -37.73 -12.83
N ASN A 314 -5.78 -37.25 -12.13
CA ASN A 314 -6.92 -36.57 -12.73
C ASN A 314 -6.81 -35.04 -12.65
N PHE A 315 -5.61 -34.50 -12.43
CA PHE A 315 -5.41 -33.07 -12.21
C PHE A 315 -5.96 -32.20 -13.35
N LEU A 316 -5.71 -32.57 -14.61
CA LEU A 316 -6.19 -31.82 -15.78
C LEU A 316 -7.72 -31.73 -15.82
N LYS A 317 -8.40 -32.82 -15.48
CA LYS A 317 -9.87 -32.86 -15.42
C LYS A 317 -10.41 -31.94 -14.33
N HIS A 318 -9.83 -32.01 -13.14
CA HIS A 318 -10.19 -31.13 -12.03
C HIS A 318 -9.93 -29.66 -12.39
N LEU A 319 -8.82 -29.37 -13.07
CA LEU A 319 -8.48 -28.03 -13.51
C LEU A 319 -9.53 -27.44 -14.48
N ILE A 320 -10.04 -28.23 -15.43
CA ILE A 320 -11.14 -27.80 -16.32
C ILE A 320 -12.38 -27.41 -15.52
N ILE A 321 -12.77 -28.24 -14.55
CA ILE A 321 -13.95 -28.00 -13.71
C ILE A 321 -13.76 -26.73 -12.89
N LEU A 322 -12.61 -26.59 -12.24
CA LEU A 322 -12.26 -25.44 -11.41
C LEU A 322 -12.26 -24.13 -12.20
N LEU A 323 -11.68 -24.12 -13.41
CA LEU A 323 -11.72 -22.95 -14.30
C LEU A 323 -13.15 -22.64 -14.77
N SER A 324 -13.97 -23.66 -15.03
CA SER A 324 -15.36 -23.49 -15.44
C SER A 324 -16.22 -22.87 -14.33
N GLU A 325 -15.98 -23.22 -13.06
CA GLU A 325 -16.66 -22.58 -11.91
C GLU A 325 -16.36 -21.07 -11.80
N GLN A 326 -15.27 -20.59 -12.39
CA GLN A 326 -14.81 -19.20 -12.29
C GLN A 326 -14.90 -18.44 -13.62
N VAL A 327 -15.54 -19.02 -14.64
CA VAL A 327 -15.52 -18.49 -16.01
C VAL A 327 -16.00 -17.04 -16.10
N ASP A 328 -17.03 -16.67 -15.34
CA ASP A 328 -17.54 -15.29 -15.35
C ASP A 328 -16.57 -14.28 -14.75
N ASN A 329 -15.84 -14.65 -13.70
CA ASN A 329 -14.78 -13.80 -13.13
C ASN A 329 -13.66 -13.58 -14.15
N ILE A 330 -13.20 -14.67 -14.80
CA ILE A 330 -12.15 -14.62 -15.82
C ILE A 330 -12.55 -13.71 -16.98
N ARG A 331 -13.79 -13.82 -17.46
CA ARG A 331 -14.31 -12.98 -18.54
C ARG A 331 -14.50 -11.52 -18.10
N ALA A 332 -15.03 -11.28 -16.91
CA ALA A 332 -15.29 -9.93 -16.40
C ALA A 332 -14.01 -9.09 -16.30
N PHE A 333 -12.90 -9.73 -15.93
CA PHE A 333 -11.57 -9.11 -15.89
C PHE A 333 -10.84 -9.11 -17.24
N SER A 334 -11.52 -9.47 -18.34
CA SER A 334 -10.94 -9.57 -19.69
C SER A 334 -9.73 -10.52 -19.79
N LEU A 335 -9.62 -11.48 -18.88
CA LEU A 335 -8.52 -12.44 -18.82
C LEU A 335 -8.67 -13.60 -19.81
N ALA A 336 -9.78 -13.68 -20.54
CA ALA A 336 -9.94 -14.66 -21.63
C ALA A 336 -8.89 -14.50 -22.75
N LYS A 337 -8.30 -13.29 -22.89
CA LYS A 337 -7.21 -13.00 -23.83
C LYS A 337 -5.81 -13.13 -23.20
N ASP A 338 -5.73 -13.51 -21.94
CA ASP A 338 -4.46 -13.67 -21.24
C ASP A 338 -3.65 -14.81 -21.88
N LYS A 339 -2.39 -14.51 -22.21
CA LYS A 339 -1.53 -15.45 -22.95
C LYS A 339 -1.24 -16.71 -22.15
N VAL A 340 -1.14 -16.60 -20.82
CA VAL A 340 -0.83 -17.74 -19.94
C VAL A 340 -2.04 -18.64 -19.82
N LEU A 341 -3.25 -18.08 -19.65
CA LEU A 341 -4.48 -18.86 -19.69
C LEU A 341 -4.65 -19.61 -21.02
N LEU A 342 -4.36 -18.96 -22.14
CA LEU A 342 -4.42 -19.61 -23.45
C LEU A 342 -3.38 -20.74 -23.59
N SER A 343 -2.16 -20.56 -23.06
CA SER A 343 -1.14 -21.63 -22.98
C SER A 343 -1.63 -22.82 -22.16
N ILE A 344 -2.25 -22.58 -21.00
CA ILE A 344 -2.82 -23.63 -20.16
C ILE A 344 -3.87 -24.43 -20.94
N ILE A 345 -4.81 -23.76 -21.59
CA ILE A 345 -5.87 -24.41 -22.39
C ILE A 345 -5.25 -25.25 -23.51
N GLN A 346 -4.20 -24.76 -24.18
CA GLN A 346 -3.49 -25.51 -25.21
C GLN A 346 -2.79 -26.76 -24.67
N ILE A 347 -2.11 -26.66 -23.52
CA ILE A 347 -1.46 -27.81 -22.86
C ILE A 347 -2.51 -28.87 -22.51
N ILE A 348 -3.61 -28.46 -21.88
CA ILE A 348 -4.72 -29.36 -21.55
C ILE A 348 -5.26 -30.05 -22.81
N ASN A 349 -5.54 -29.28 -23.88
CA ASN A 349 -6.06 -29.83 -25.13
C ASN A 349 -5.09 -30.84 -25.77
N SER A 350 -3.78 -30.55 -25.77
CA SER A 350 -2.75 -31.46 -26.30
C SER A 350 -2.59 -32.75 -25.50
N SER A 351 -2.99 -32.73 -24.22
CA SER A 351 -2.90 -33.89 -23.32
C SER A 351 -4.02 -34.90 -23.53
N PHE A 352 -5.08 -34.55 -24.26
CA PHE A 352 -6.22 -35.42 -24.55
C PHE A 352 -6.25 -35.85 -26.03
N PRO A 353 -5.74 -37.05 -26.38
CA PRO A 353 -5.69 -37.50 -27.77
C PRO A 353 -7.09 -37.69 -28.36
N SER A 354 -7.26 -37.24 -29.60
CA SER A 354 -8.55 -37.17 -30.32
C SER A 354 -9.21 -38.52 -30.63
N ALA A 355 -8.48 -39.63 -30.51
CA ALA A 355 -8.90 -40.95 -30.98
C ALA A 355 -9.43 -41.86 -29.87
N GLU A 356 -9.29 -41.49 -28.60
CA GLU A 356 -9.64 -42.35 -27.47
C GLU A 356 -10.98 -41.95 -26.85
N SER A 357 -11.95 -42.87 -26.88
CA SER A 357 -13.31 -42.65 -26.36
C SER A 357 -13.34 -42.31 -24.86
N THR A 358 -12.30 -42.67 -24.13
CA THR A 358 -12.13 -42.42 -22.69
C THR A 358 -12.00 -40.93 -22.35
N TYR A 359 -11.57 -40.07 -23.29
CA TYR A 359 -11.35 -38.65 -23.04
C TYR A 359 -12.41 -37.72 -23.66
N ASN A 360 -13.43 -38.28 -24.31
CA ASN A 360 -14.44 -37.48 -25.01
C ASN A 360 -15.17 -36.49 -24.08
N SER A 361 -15.53 -36.90 -22.86
CA SER A 361 -16.23 -36.03 -21.90
C SER A 361 -15.37 -34.85 -21.44
N ASP A 362 -14.07 -35.07 -21.23
CA ASP A 362 -13.16 -34.04 -20.74
C ASP A 362 -12.85 -33.03 -21.86
N LYS A 363 -12.76 -33.52 -23.11
CA LYS A 363 -12.61 -32.67 -24.30
C LYS A 363 -13.87 -31.84 -24.58
N GLU A 364 -15.06 -32.41 -24.42
CA GLU A 364 -16.33 -31.67 -24.49
C GLU A 364 -16.39 -30.57 -23.43
N ALA A 365 -16.00 -30.86 -22.19
CA ALA A 365 -15.95 -29.88 -21.11
C ALA A 365 -14.96 -28.74 -21.43
N LEU A 366 -13.77 -29.07 -21.95
CA LEU A 366 -12.77 -28.07 -22.38
C LEU A 366 -13.28 -27.19 -23.54
N ASN A 367 -13.96 -27.79 -24.52
CA ASN A 367 -14.55 -27.05 -25.64
C ASN A 367 -15.63 -26.08 -25.14
N LYS A 368 -16.49 -26.54 -24.23
CA LYS A 368 -17.53 -25.70 -23.62
C LYS A 368 -16.92 -24.54 -22.83
N LEU A 369 -15.87 -24.79 -22.05
CA LEU A 369 -15.14 -23.73 -21.35
C LEU A 369 -14.58 -22.69 -22.34
N THR A 370 -13.91 -23.16 -23.40
CA THR A 370 -13.30 -22.29 -24.42
C THR A 370 -14.34 -21.43 -25.14
N GLN A 371 -15.47 -22.04 -25.53
CA GLN A 371 -16.61 -21.31 -26.11
C GLN A 371 -17.15 -20.25 -25.16
N THR A 372 -17.35 -20.60 -23.89
CA THR A 372 -17.87 -19.67 -22.88
C THR A 372 -16.93 -18.51 -22.61
N LEU A 373 -15.61 -18.76 -22.55
CA LEU A 373 -14.59 -17.73 -22.42
C LEU A 373 -14.59 -16.74 -23.59
N SER A 374 -14.91 -17.22 -24.80
CA SER A 374 -14.98 -16.38 -26.01
C SER A 374 -16.29 -15.62 -26.16
N SER A 375 -17.35 -15.99 -25.43
CA SER A 375 -18.65 -15.34 -25.55
C SER A 375 -18.72 -14.04 -24.75
N PHE A 376 -19.59 -13.12 -25.18
CA PHE A 376 -19.83 -11.88 -24.44
C PHE A 376 -20.37 -12.14 -23.03
N LEU A 377 -19.93 -11.29 -22.09
CA LEU A 377 -20.45 -11.28 -20.72
C LEU A 377 -21.88 -10.75 -20.72
N GLU A 378 -22.78 -11.36 -19.95
CA GLU A 378 -24.15 -10.87 -19.81
C GLU A 378 -24.17 -9.47 -19.16
N THR A 379 -25.09 -8.60 -19.58
CA THR A 379 -25.19 -7.21 -19.10
C THR A 379 -25.40 -7.09 -17.59
N THR A 380 -26.08 -8.04 -16.97
CA THR A 380 -26.27 -8.11 -15.52
C THR A 380 -24.95 -8.35 -14.79
N ILE A 381 -24.14 -9.26 -15.32
CA ILE A 381 -22.81 -9.56 -14.81
C ILE A 381 -21.90 -8.34 -15.04
N GLN A 382 -21.93 -7.71 -16.21
CA GLN A 382 -21.08 -6.55 -16.52
C GLN A 382 -21.29 -5.40 -15.52
N LYS A 383 -22.55 -5.11 -15.17
CA LYS A 383 -22.91 -4.08 -14.18
C LYS A 383 -22.35 -4.36 -12.78
N LYS A 384 -22.16 -5.63 -12.42
CA LYS A 384 -21.56 -6.00 -11.12
C LYS A 384 -20.08 -5.59 -11.05
N TYR A 385 -19.34 -5.71 -12.15
CA TYR A 385 -17.90 -5.42 -12.20
C TYR A 385 -17.60 -3.97 -12.61
N SER A 386 -18.51 -3.27 -13.28
CA SER A 386 -18.34 -1.86 -13.66
C SER A 386 -18.26 -0.92 -12.46
N ASN A 387 -18.75 -1.34 -11.29
CA ASN A 387 -18.78 -0.54 -10.08
C ASN A 387 -17.58 -0.79 -9.16
N LEU A 388 -16.62 -1.62 -9.58
CA LEU A 388 -15.40 -1.86 -8.80
C LEU A 388 -14.48 -0.64 -8.93
N ASP A 389 -13.92 -0.20 -7.81
CA ASP A 389 -12.83 0.77 -7.86
C ASP A 389 -11.57 0.18 -8.51
N LYS A 390 -10.68 1.09 -8.91
CA LYS A 390 -9.48 0.73 -9.69
C LYS A 390 -8.56 -0.20 -8.91
N TYR A 391 -8.36 0.03 -7.61
CA TYR A 391 -7.65 -0.87 -6.71
C TYR A 391 -8.20 -2.29 -6.76
N THR A 392 -9.50 -2.44 -6.49
CA THR A 392 -10.16 -3.75 -6.45
C THR A 392 -10.01 -4.49 -7.78
N PHE A 393 -10.22 -3.78 -8.89
CA PHE A 393 -10.10 -4.35 -10.22
C PHE A 393 -8.67 -4.83 -10.50
N VAL A 394 -7.67 -3.98 -10.29
CA VAL A 394 -6.25 -4.29 -10.56
C VAL A 394 -5.75 -5.43 -9.68
N THR A 395 -6.00 -5.37 -8.37
CA THR A 395 -5.58 -6.42 -7.43
C THR A 395 -6.15 -7.79 -7.81
N LEU A 396 -7.41 -7.85 -8.24
CA LEU A 396 -8.02 -9.11 -8.69
C LEU A 396 -7.42 -9.60 -10.01
N VAL A 397 -7.22 -8.73 -10.99
CA VAL A 397 -6.54 -9.06 -12.26
C VAL A 397 -5.16 -9.67 -11.98
N GLU A 398 -4.35 -9.02 -11.15
CA GLU A 398 -3.01 -9.50 -10.80
C GLU A 398 -3.05 -10.85 -10.07
N LYS A 399 -3.99 -11.04 -9.12
CA LYS A 399 -4.16 -12.32 -8.41
C LYS A 399 -4.51 -13.47 -9.35
N TYR A 400 -5.40 -13.26 -10.31
CA TYR A 400 -5.74 -14.27 -11.31
C TYR A 400 -4.59 -14.55 -12.27
N GLN A 401 -3.92 -13.50 -12.78
CA GLN A 401 -2.76 -13.66 -13.67
C GLN A 401 -1.63 -14.43 -13.00
N ASN A 402 -1.31 -14.07 -11.75
CA ASN A 402 -0.32 -14.80 -10.95
C ASN A 402 -0.73 -16.26 -10.76
N LEU A 403 -2.01 -16.53 -10.47
CA LEU A 403 -2.49 -17.91 -10.34
C LEU A 403 -2.35 -18.69 -11.66
N PHE A 404 -2.65 -18.08 -12.82
CA PHE A 404 -2.45 -18.74 -14.11
C PHE A 404 -0.96 -19.03 -14.36
N ILE A 405 -0.05 -18.11 -14.03
CA ILE A 405 1.40 -18.37 -14.11
C ILE A 405 1.79 -19.59 -13.27
N GLN A 406 1.27 -19.69 -12.03
CA GLN A 406 1.57 -20.84 -11.18
C GLN A 406 0.97 -22.16 -11.71
N ILE A 407 -0.23 -22.12 -12.28
CA ILE A 407 -0.84 -23.29 -12.94
C ILE A 407 0.01 -23.73 -14.15
N ASP A 408 0.47 -22.80 -14.99
CA ASP A 408 1.34 -23.11 -16.13
C ASP A 408 2.65 -23.74 -15.67
N TYR A 409 3.25 -23.25 -14.57
CA TYR A 409 4.42 -23.87 -13.95
C TYR A 409 4.15 -25.29 -13.43
N LEU A 410 2.98 -25.54 -12.82
CA LEU A 410 2.59 -26.88 -12.39
C LEU A 410 2.48 -27.84 -13.58
N LEU A 411 1.85 -27.41 -14.66
CA LEU A 411 1.68 -28.22 -15.87
C LEU A 411 3.01 -28.55 -16.56
N LYS A 412 3.97 -27.62 -16.51
CA LYS A 412 5.31 -27.78 -17.08
C LYS A 412 6.31 -28.46 -16.14
N ASN A 413 5.92 -28.81 -14.92
CA ASN A 413 6.79 -29.33 -13.85
C ASN A 413 8.02 -28.43 -13.59
N ASN A 414 7.83 -27.11 -13.60
CA ASN A 414 8.88 -26.14 -13.31
C ASN A 414 9.18 -26.14 -11.80
N ASP A 415 10.44 -26.04 -11.38
CA ASP A 415 10.83 -25.94 -9.97
C ASP A 415 10.16 -24.76 -9.24
N SER A 416 9.83 -23.67 -9.96
CA SER A 416 9.05 -22.56 -9.39
C SER A 416 7.69 -22.98 -8.84
N SER A 417 7.12 -24.09 -9.32
CA SER A 417 5.82 -24.60 -8.83
C SER A 417 5.92 -25.19 -7.42
N LYS A 418 7.13 -25.58 -6.95
CA LYS A 418 7.32 -26.12 -5.59
C LYS A 418 6.99 -25.08 -4.53
N LEU A 419 7.46 -23.84 -4.72
CA LEU A 419 7.17 -22.73 -3.80
C LEU A 419 5.66 -22.46 -3.73
N PHE A 420 4.97 -22.45 -4.87
CA PHE A 420 3.51 -22.28 -4.91
C PHE A 420 2.77 -23.37 -4.12
N LEU A 421 3.16 -24.63 -4.31
CA LEU A 421 2.56 -25.76 -3.59
C LEU A 421 2.83 -25.69 -2.09
N LYS A 422 4.08 -25.37 -1.69
CA LYS A 422 4.48 -25.18 -0.30
C LYS A 422 3.68 -24.06 0.37
N GLU A 423 3.71 -22.86 -0.19
CA GLU A 423 3.01 -21.70 0.37
C GLU A 423 1.50 -21.94 0.43
N GLY A 424 0.94 -22.56 -0.60
CA GLY A 424 -0.49 -22.79 -0.65
C GLY A 424 -0.98 -23.91 0.28
N LEU A 425 -0.18 -24.96 0.52
CA LEU A 425 -0.46 -25.92 1.60
C LEU A 425 -0.50 -25.22 2.96
N ILE A 426 0.47 -24.35 3.21
CA ILE A 426 0.56 -23.57 4.44
C ILE A 426 -0.64 -22.60 4.57
N LYS A 427 -1.07 -21.96 3.48
CA LYS A 427 -2.29 -21.13 3.45
C LYS A 427 -3.54 -21.96 3.79
N ILE A 428 -3.68 -23.17 3.26
CA ILE A 428 -4.79 -24.07 3.56
C ILE A 428 -4.80 -24.40 5.06
N ILE A 429 -3.67 -24.82 5.63
CA ILE A 429 -3.54 -25.15 7.06
C ILE A 429 -3.83 -23.93 7.95
N THR A 430 -3.31 -22.75 7.60
CA THR A 430 -3.44 -21.53 8.42
C THR A 430 -4.80 -20.85 8.32
N LYS A 431 -5.53 -21.06 7.22
CA LYS A 431 -6.87 -20.47 7.03
C LYS A 431 -7.84 -20.91 8.13
N GLU A 432 -7.88 -22.22 8.41
CA GLU A 432 -8.84 -22.82 9.34
C GLU A 432 -8.52 -22.54 10.82
N PHE A 433 -7.29 -22.11 11.13
CA PHE A 433 -6.91 -21.80 12.52
C PHE A 433 -7.78 -20.68 13.11
N HIS A 434 -8.35 -20.98 14.29
CA HIS A 434 -9.03 -20.04 15.17
C HIS A 434 -8.83 -20.48 16.62
N LEU A 435 -8.87 -19.55 17.57
CA LEU A 435 -8.87 -19.89 19.00
C LEU A 435 -10.32 -19.97 19.51
N PRO A 436 -10.66 -20.95 20.38
CA PRO A 436 -11.96 -20.99 21.04
C PRO A 436 -12.17 -19.71 21.88
N ASN A 437 -13.42 -19.20 21.95
CA ASN A 437 -13.83 -18.00 22.71
C ASN A 437 -13.33 -16.62 22.21
N LEU A 438 -12.98 -16.49 20.94
CA LEU A 438 -12.66 -15.20 20.32
C LEU A 438 -13.91 -14.49 19.82
N SER A 439 -14.50 -13.58 20.60
CA SER A 439 -15.45 -12.63 19.98
C SER A 439 -15.77 -11.38 20.78
N ASN A 440 -14.84 -10.86 21.60
CA ASN A 440 -15.14 -9.62 22.37
C ASN A 440 -14.18 -8.45 22.13
N SER A 441 -13.07 -8.58 21.36
CA SER A 441 -12.23 -7.41 21.04
C SER A 441 -11.34 -7.56 19.81
N VAL A 442 -11.01 -6.42 19.20
CA VAL A 442 -10.09 -6.28 18.05
C VAL A 442 -8.67 -6.76 18.40
N GLU A 443 -8.18 -6.52 19.63
CA GLU A 443 -6.85 -6.97 20.06
C GLU A 443 -6.72 -8.49 20.03
N LYS A 444 -7.78 -9.22 20.40
CA LYS A 444 -7.77 -10.69 20.34
C LYS A 444 -7.72 -11.19 18.89
N ILE A 445 -8.41 -10.52 17.96
CA ILE A 445 -8.35 -10.85 16.53
C ILE A 445 -6.92 -10.60 16.00
N ARG A 446 -6.27 -9.50 16.40
CA ARG A 446 -4.86 -9.24 16.06
C ARG A 446 -3.91 -10.32 16.59
N LEU A 447 -4.11 -10.79 17.82
CA LEU A 447 -3.32 -11.90 18.37
C LEU A 447 -3.46 -13.17 17.52
N VAL A 448 -4.65 -13.46 17.00
CA VAL A 448 -4.86 -14.61 16.10
C VAL A 448 -4.10 -14.46 14.80
N VAL A 449 -4.08 -13.25 14.22
CA VAL A 449 -3.28 -12.97 13.02
C VAL A 449 -1.80 -13.22 13.29
N LEU A 450 -1.29 -12.77 14.45
CA LEU A 450 0.10 -13.04 14.87
C LEU A 450 0.37 -14.53 15.06
N GLU A 451 -0.54 -15.27 15.68
CA GLU A 451 -0.42 -16.73 15.82
C GLU A 451 -0.46 -17.44 14.45
N LYS A 452 -1.26 -16.97 13.48
CA LYS A 452 -1.22 -17.49 12.10
C LYS A 452 0.13 -17.27 11.43
N ILE A 453 0.80 -16.14 11.68
CA ILE A 453 2.15 -15.88 11.17
C ILE A 453 3.13 -16.90 11.75
N LYS A 454 3.10 -17.13 13.08
CA LYS A 454 3.94 -18.16 13.72
C LYS A 454 3.71 -19.55 13.14
N ILE A 455 2.44 -19.93 12.93
CA ILE A 455 2.10 -21.21 12.28
C ILE A 455 2.74 -21.32 10.89
N ARG A 456 2.74 -20.24 10.10
CA ARG A 456 3.38 -20.23 8.78
C ARG A 456 4.88 -20.45 8.90
N GLU A 457 5.55 -19.72 9.79
CA GLU A 457 7.00 -19.83 10.02
C GLU A 457 7.40 -21.26 10.43
N ASP A 458 6.66 -21.87 11.36
CA ASP A 458 6.89 -23.24 11.81
C ASP A 458 6.69 -24.27 10.69
N LEU A 459 5.66 -24.11 9.86
CA LEU A 459 5.36 -25.03 8.76
C LEU A 459 6.30 -24.88 7.57
N ILE A 460 6.84 -23.67 7.32
CA ILE A 460 7.81 -23.42 6.23
C ILE A 460 9.06 -24.30 6.40
N ILE A 461 9.45 -24.64 7.63
CA ILE A 461 10.66 -25.42 7.91
C ILE A 461 10.50 -26.91 7.54
N LEU A 462 9.26 -27.41 7.44
CA LEU A 462 8.99 -28.85 7.33
C LEU A 462 8.93 -29.40 5.90
N ASP A 463 8.89 -28.53 4.88
CA ASP A 463 8.74 -28.92 3.45
C ASP A 463 7.65 -30.00 3.24
N LEU A 464 6.49 -29.82 3.88
CA LEU A 464 5.42 -30.81 3.94
C LEU A 464 4.87 -31.19 2.56
N GLU A 465 4.98 -30.31 1.56
CA GLU A 465 4.52 -30.59 0.19
C GLU A 465 5.24 -31.78 -0.46
N GLU A 466 6.44 -32.14 0.01
CA GLU A 466 7.19 -33.28 -0.51
C GLU A 466 6.47 -34.62 -0.31
N ILE A 467 5.64 -34.74 0.73
CA ILE A 467 4.89 -35.97 1.00
C ILE A 467 3.78 -36.20 -0.03
N PHE A 468 3.48 -35.22 -0.88
CA PHE A 468 2.47 -35.32 -1.94
C PHE A 468 3.09 -35.37 -3.34
N THR A 469 4.28 -34.80 -3.51
CA THR A 469 4.80 -34.48 -4.85
C THR A 469 5.85 -35.45 -5.38
N LYS A 470 6.49 -36.27 -4.54
CA LYS A 470 7.51 -37.23 -4.99
C LYS A 470 6.91 -38.28 -5.95
N PRO A 471 7.55 -38.58 -7.09
CA PRO A 471 7.00 -39.45 -8.14
C PRO A 471 6.61 -40.85 -7.67
N GLU A 472 7.30 -41.37 -6.66
CA GLU A 472 7.12 -42.72 -6.11
C GLU A 472 5.95 -42.81 -5.12
N ILE A 473 5.37 -41.67 -4.72
CA ILE A 473 4.31 -41.60 -3.72
C ILE A 473 2.95 -41.85 -4.39
N THR A 474 2.21 -42.81 -3.87
CA THR A 474 0.74 -42.84 -4.04
C THR A 474 0.13 -42.14 -2.85
N ASN A 475 -0.55 -41.01 -3.09
CA ASN A 475 -1.17 -40.26 -2.02
C ASN A 475 -2.33 -41.06 -1.38
N SER A 476 -2.33 -41.18 -0.06
CA SER A 476 -3.42 -41.80 0.70
C SER A 476 -4.18 -40.83 1.60
N VAL A 477 -3.69 -39.59 1.74
CA VAL A 477 -4.40 -38.50 2.42
C VAL A 477 -5.64 -38.16 1.59
N LYS A 478 -6.81 -38.15 2.22
CA LYS A 478 -8.08 -38.02 1.47
C LYS A 478 -8.56 -36.58 1.38
N ASP A 479 -8.20 -35.76 2.35
CA ASP A 479 -8.70 -34.40 2.47
C ASP A 479 -7.70 -33.51 3.22
N LEU A 480 -7.64 -32.24 2.81
CA LEU A 480 -6.86 -31.17 3.44
C LEU A 480 -7.77 -30.13 4.13
N ASP A 481 -8.99 -30.52 4.52
CA ASP A 481 -9.85 -29.75 5.40
C ASP A 481 -9.50 -30.01 6.88
N PHE A 482 -9.14 -28.95 7.61
CA PHE A 482 -8.78 -28.98 9.02
C PHE A 482 -9.80 -28.26 9.92
N LYS A 483 -10.96 -27.88 9.38
CA LYS A 483 -12.00 -27.15 10.12
C LYS A 483 -12.44 -27.87 11.39
N GLN A 484 -12.62 -29.19 11.34
CA GLN A 484 -12.98 -29.98 12.53
C GLN A 484 -11.89 -29.95 13.62
N ILE A 485 -10.61 -29.93 13.24
CA ILE A 485 -9.51 -29.82 14.21
C ILE A 485 -9.57 -28.45 14.86
N SER A 486 -9.70 -27.39 14.06
CA SER A 486 -9.72 -26.02 14.55
C SER A 486 -10.86 -25.74 15.54
N MET A 487 -12.00 -26.42 15.38
CA MET A 487 -13.16 -26.30 16.29
C MET A 487 -13.00 -27.02 17.63
N ASN A 488 -11.91 -27.76 17.83
CA ASN A 488 -11.67 -28.46 19.09
C ASN A 488 -11.34 -27.45 20.21
N ALA A 489 -12.22 -27.38 21.22
CA ALA A 489 -12.07 -26.50 22.38
C ALA A 489 -10.81 -26.75 23.22
N GLU A 490 -10.17 -27.92 23.06
CA GLU A 490 -8.92 -28.26 23.73
C GLU A 490 -7.71 -27.53 23.13
N ILE A 491 -7.79 -27.07 21.88
CA ILE A 491 -6.69 -26.36 21.20
C ILE A 491 -6.71 -24.90 21.62
N LYS A 492 -5.68 -24.47 22.36
CA LYS A 492 -5.54 -23.12 22.93
C LYS A 492 -4.35 -22.35 22.38
N THR A 493 -3.44 -23.03 21.69
CA THR A 493 -2.21 -22.45 21.14
C THR A 493 -1.99 -22.83 19.68
N SER A 494 -1.19 -22.04 18.96
CA SER A 494 -0.71 -22.38 17.62
C SER A 494 0.02 -23.72 17.58
N THR A 495 0.88 -23.98 18.57
CA THR A 495 1.62 -25.24 18.68
C THR A 495 0.71 -26.47 18.79
N GLU A 496 -0.31 -26.42 19.66
CA GLU A 496 -1.29 -27.51 19.80
C GLU A 496 -2.07 -27.74 18.51
N TYR A 497 -2.43 -26.66 17.80
CA TYR A 497 -3.10 -26.75 16.50
C TYR A 497 -2.23 -27.45 15.46
N ILE A 498 -0.98 -27.01 15.31
CA ILE A 498 -0.04 -27.60 14.34
C ILE A 498 0.17 -29.08 14.66
N GLN A 499 0.38 -29.43 15.94
CA GLN A 499 0.54 -30.82 16.36
C GLN A 499 -0.68 -31.67 16.01
N ALA A 500 -1.89 -31.16 16.21
CA ALA A 500 -3.13 -31.86 15.86
C ALA A 500 -3.27 -32.05 14.34
N VAL A 501 -2.97 -31.02 13.54
CA VAL A 501 -2.96 -31.08 12.07
C VAL A 501 -1.94 -32.10 11.57
N LEU A 502 -0.70 -32.03 12.04
CA LEU A 502 0.35 -32.97 11.68
C LEU A 502 -0.01 -34.40 12.05
N LYS A 503 -0.62 -34.61 13.22
CA LYS A 503 -1.10 -35.92 13.63
C LYS A 503 -2.16 -36.47 12.68
N LYS A 504 -3.14 -35.66 12.27
CA LYS A 504 -4.13 -36.07 11.25
C LYS A 504 -3.44 -36.49 9.94
N ILE A 505 -2.52 -35.66 9.43
CA ILE A 505 -1.76 -35.97 8.21
C ILE A 505 -1.00 -37.30 8.37
N ILE A 506 -0.23 -37.46 9.46
CA ILE A 506 0.55 -38.67 9.75
C ILE A 506 -0.33 -39.92 9.79
N THR A 507 -1.52 -39.84 10.39
CA THR A 507 -2.44 -40.99 10.46
C THR A 507 -3.00 -41.42 9.11
N GLU A 508 -3.08 -40.51 8.14
CA GLU A 508 -3.58 -40.80 6.79
C GLU A 508 -2.47 -41.15 5.80
N CYS A 509 -1.21 -40.84 6.10
CA CYS A 509 -0.06 -41.13 5.25
C CYS A 509 0.15 -42.63 4.98
N SER A 510 0.52 -42.97 3.76
CA SER A 510 0.99 -44.30 3.39
C SER A 510 2.38 -44.57 3.96
N ALA A 511 2.83 -45.83 3.92
CA ALA A 511 4.16 -46.21 4.38
C ALA A 511 5.29 -45.38 3.72
N LEU A 512 5.17 -45.08 2.42
CA LEU A 512 6.13 -44.28 1.67
C LEU A 512 6.10 -42.81 2.08
N GLN A 513 4.91 -42.24 2.28
CA GLN A 513 4.74 -40.86 2.76
C GLN A 513 5.32 -40.68 4.16
N LEU A 514 5.10 -41.64 5.07
CA LEU A 514 5.70 -41.64 6.40
C LEU A 514 7.24 -41.69 6.36
N ASN A 515 7.81 -42.48 5.45
CA ASN A 515 9.25 -42.54 5.27
C ASN A 515 9.84 -41.22 4.75
N VAL A 516 9.14 -40.55 3.81
CA VAL A 516 9.55 -39.22 3.32
C VAL A 516 9.49 -38.19 4.44
N LEU A 517 8.36 -38.12 5.17
CA LEU A 517 8.20 -37.20 6.28
C LEU A 517 9.24 -37.44 7.40
N TYR A 518 9.59 -38.70 7.66
CA TYR A 518 10.62 -39.03 8.63
C TYR A 518 12.02 -38.56 8.22
N LYS A 519 12.38 -38.69 6.94
CA LYS A 519 13.67 -38.17 6.44
C LYS A 519 13.77 -36.66 6.62
N LEU A 520 12.72 -35.93 6.24
CA LEU A 520 12.61 -34.48 6.44
C LEU A 520 12.76 -34.07 7.92
N SER A 521 12.31 -34.93 8.84
CA SER A 521 12.45 -34.68 10.29
C SER A 521 13.85 -34.92 10.88
N ILE A 522 14.81 -35.43 10.09
CA ILE A 522 16.16 -35.83 10.58
C ILE A 522 17.31 -35.17 9.81
N GLU A 523 17.05 -34.66 8.60
CA GLU A 523 18.08 -34.05 7.75
C GLU A 523 18.60 -32.67 8.26
N SER A 524 18.04 -32.11 9.34
CA SER A 524 18.51 -30.84 9.92
C SER A 524 19.58 -31.03 11.01
N THR A 525 20.61 -30.19 10.98
CA THR A 525 21.71 -30.16 11.98
C THR A 525 21.25 -29.80 13.39
N SER A 526 20.08 -29.16 13.51
CA SER A 526 19.34 -28.98 14.75
C SER A 526 17.88 -29.41 14.56
N ILE A 527 17.41 -30.34 15.39
CA ILE A 527 16.02 -30.82 15.35
C ILE A 527 15.16 -29.84 16.15
N THR A 528 14.21 -29.19 15.49
CA THR A 528 13.21 -28.35 16.15
C THR A 528 12.27 -29.19 17.02
N HIS A 529 11.59 -28.57 17.99
CA HIS A 529 10.57 -29.25 18.81
C HIS A 529 9.50 -29.93 17.92
N LEU A 530 9.14 -29.30 16.80
CA LEU A 530 8.15 -29.81 15.85
C LEU A 530 8.64 -31.06 15.10
N GLN A 531 9.89 -31.07 14.63
CA GLN A 531 10.49 -32.25 13.99
C GLN A 531 10.62 -33.42 14.99
N SER A 532 10.95 -33.13 16.26
CA SER A 532 10.96 -34.14 17.32
C SER A 532 9.56 -34.75 17.55
N PHE A 533 8.52 -33.90 17.59
CA PHE A 533 7.13 -34.35 17.69
C PHE A 533 6.73 -35.24 16.51
N ILE A 534 7.01 -34.83 15.27
CA ILE A 534 6.74 -35.62 14.05
C ILE A 534 7.42 -36.98 14.14
N LYS A 535 8.70 -37.02 14.53
CA LYS A 535 9.47 -38.26 14.67
C LYS A 535 8.83 -39.22 15.68
N GLN A 536 8.31 -38.70 16.79
CA GLN A 536 7.62 -39.50 17.81
C GLN A 536 6.27 -40.03 17.30
N GLU A 537 5.44 -39.18 16.70
CA GLU A 537 4.14 -39.58 16.16
C GLU A 537 4.28 -40.59 15.01
N ILE A 538 5.27 -40.44 14.12
CA ILE A 538 5.57 -41.45 13.08
C ILE A 538 5.91 -42.81 13.71
N LYS A 539 6.74 -42.83 14.77
CA LYS A 539 7.09 -44.07 15.48
C LYS A 539 5.84 -44.71 16.11
N LEU A 540 4.96 -43.91 16.69
CA LEU A 540 3.71 -44.40 17.28
C LEU A 540 2.78 -44.98 16.22
N GLU A 541 2.61 -44.29 15.09
CA GLU A 541 1.71 -44.73 14.02
C GLU A 541 2.21 -46.01 13.34
N ILE A 542 3.52 -46.15 13.14
CA ILE A 542 4.10 -47.40 12.63
C ILE A 542 3.82 -48.55 13.58
N LYS A 543 4.08 -48.37 14.88
CA LYS A 543 3.77 -49.40 15.91
C LYS A 543 2.30 -49.79 15.90
N ARG A 544 1.40 -48.81 15.75
CA ARG A 544 -0.06 -49.03 15.69
C ARG A 544 -0.46 -49.86 14.46
N ARG A 545 0.21 -49.66 13.33
CA ARG A 545 -0.09 -50.32 12.04
C ARG A 545 0.66 -51.64 11.81
N SER A 546 1.70 -51.93 12.59
CA SER A 546 2.58 -53.10 12.39
C SER A 546 2.27 -54.31 13.29
N SER A 547 1.14 -54.35 13.99
CA SER A 547 0.79 -55.48 14.87
C SER A 547 0.48 -56.78 14.11
N PHE A 548 0.55 -57.94 14.79
CA PHE A 548 0.25 -59.24 14.17
C PHE A 548 -1.19 -59.33 13.64
N VAL A 549 -2.16 -58.76 14.36
CA VAL A 549 -3.56 -58.69 13.90
C VAL A 549 -3.66 -57.85 12.61
N LYS A 550 -2.93 -56.73 12.52
CA LYS A 550 -2.89 -55.90 11.32
C LYS A 550 -2.19 -56.59 10.15
N MET A 551 -1.19 -57.44 10.42
CA MET A 551 -0.56 -58.30 9.40
C MET A 551 -1.59 -59.24 8.75
N ILE A 552 -2.37 -59.95 9.57
CA ILE A 552 -3.41 -60.88 9.08
C ILE A 552 -4.44 -60.11 8.25
N ILE A 553 -4.93 -58.98 8.75
CA ILE A 553 -5.89 -58.15 8.02
C ILE A 553 -5.30 -57.67 6.68
N ALA A 554 -4.06 -57.18 6.67
CA ALA A 554 -3.41 -56.70 5.45
C ALA A 554 -3.21 -57.81 4.40
N ILE A 555 -3.00 -59.06 4.82
CA ILE A 555 -2.96 -60.20 3.91
C ILE A 555 -4.34 -60.46 3.31
N LEU A 556 -5.39 -60.47 4.15
CA LEU A 556 -6.77 -60.71 3.72
C LEU A 556 -7.32 -59.59 2.82
N THR A 557 -6.89 -58.35 3.00
CA THR A 557 -7.32 -57.19 2.21
C THR A 557 -6.40 -56.89 1.01
N GLY A 558 -5.37 -57.71 0.76
CA GLY A 558 -4.43 -57.51 -0.35
C GLY A 558 -3.42 -56.36 -0.15
N GLN A 559 -3.34 -55.78 1.04
CA GLN A 559 -2.44 -54.67 1.41
C GLN A 559 -1.10 -55.13 2.02
N LYS A 560 -0.72 -56.41 1.85
CA LYS A 560 0.52 -56.99 2.41
C LYS A 560 1.77 -56.17 2.07
N LYS A 561 1.89 -55.65 0.85
CA LYS A 561 3.04 -54.84 0.42
C LYS A 561 3.25 -53.60 1.30
N GLU A 562 2.17 -52.90 1.65
CA GLU A 562 2.21 -51.72 2.51
C GLU A 562 2.62 -52.09 3.94
N TYR A 563 2.11 -53.22 4.46
CA TYR A 563 2.53 -53.75 5.76
C TYR A 563 4.03 -54.11 5.79
N ASP A 564 4.53 -54.79 4.76
CA ASP A 564 5.95 -55.17 4.67
C ASP A 564 6.86 -53.92 4.59
N GLN A 565 6.43 -52.87 3.89
CA GLN A 565 7.11 -51.57 3.88
C GLN A 565 7.17 -50.93 5.28
N LEU A 566 6.05 -50.90 6.01
CA LEU A 566 6.01 -50.37 7.39
C LEU A 566 6.90 -51.19 8.34
N LYS A 567 6.92 -52.52 8.20
CA LYS A 567 7.76 -53.40 9.02
C LYS A 567 9.24 -53.19 8.74
N ASN A 568 9.62 -53.06 7.47
CA ASN A 568 11.00 -52.74 7.09
C ASN A 568 11.40 -51.35 7.57
N PHE A 569 10.49 -50.39 7.51
CA PHE A 569 10.72 -49.06 8.03
C PHE A 569 10.88 -49.07 9.55
N SER A 570 10.02 -49.77 10.30
CA SER A 570 10.15 -49.97 11.75
C SER A 570 11.51 -50.53 12.15
N LYS A 571 12.08 -51.47 11.38
CA LYS A 571 13.43 -52.00 11.64
C LYS A 571 14.50 -50.92 11.49
N LYS A 572 14.39 -50.05 10.47
CA LYS A 572 15.30 -48.92 10.24
C LYS A 572 15.20 -47.81 11.30
N LEU A 573 14.13 -47.78 12.10
CA LEU A 573 13.95 -46.78 13.17
C LEU A 573 14.59 -47.17 14.51
N HIS A 574 15.00 -48.44 14.64
CA HIS A 574 15.59 -49.04 15.84
C HIS A 574 17.12 -49.23 15.75
N TYR A 575 17.68 -49.06 14.55
CA TYR A 575 19.10 -48.80 14.31
C TYR A 575 19.27 -47.30 14.11
#